data_AF-A0AAN8J364-F1
#
_entry.id   AF-A0AAN8J364-F1
#
_cell.length_a   1.000
_cell.length_b   1.000
_cell.length_c   1.000
_cell.angle_alpha   90.00
_cell.angle_beta   90.00
_cell.angle_gamma   90.00
#
_symmetry.space_group_name_H-M   'P 1'
#
loop_
_entity.id
_entity.type
_entity.pdbx_description
1 polymer ?
#
loop_
_entity_poly.entity_id
_entity_poly.type
_entity_poly.pdbx_seq_one_letter_code
_entity_poly.pdbx_strand_id
1 'polypeptide(L)'
;QGSEQLRMILQAILALLNHLNGTSLEDKVVGGFCTSQLAEVCSAQLSDGSSVLQTLTAFIRDRAPYASDAADLVEPLSSTAKVPFLSIYEALLRLDEGNQRVQMELEQLDFEHPMLAVRLNEMRRRLEEMAEKLIRVKDQVLVMLSYMGEPLPRTESEFRPEVYLSKLCDFLISLRLQNELDVEVEN
;
A
#
# COMPACT_ATOMS: atom_id res chain seq x y z
N GLN A 1 0.33 1.20 14.91
CA GLN A 1 -0.99 1.85 15.07
C GLN A 1 -1.50 2.18 13.68
N GLY A 2 -2.75 1.85 13.35
CA GLY A 2 -3.34 2.12 12.03
C GLY A 2 -3.94 3.52 11.96
N SER A 3 -4.04 4.12 10.77
CA SER A 3 -4.68 5.44 10.59
C SER A 3 -6.18 5.35 10.90
N GLU A 4 -6.62 6.10 11.91
CA GLU A 4 -8.03 6.18 12.28
C GLU A 4 -8.83 6.98 11.25
N GLN A 5 -8.19 8.02 10.71
CA GLN A 5 -8.74 8.90 9.69
C GLN A 5 -9.06 8.12 8.41
N LEU A 6 -8.11 7.33 7.89
CA LEU A 6 -8.35 6.49 6.72
C LEU A 6 -9.48 5.48 6.97
N ARG A 7 -9.51 4.87 8.15
CA ARG A 7 -10.57 3.92 8.53
C ARG A 7 -11.95 4.59 8.50
N MET A 8 -12.08 5.80 9.04
CA MET A 8 -13.34 6.54 8.99
C MET A 8 -13.74 6.91 7.57
N ILE A 9 -12.79 7.35 6.74
CA ILE A 9 -13.05 7.68 5.33
C ILE A 9 -13.63 6.45 4.61
N LEU A 10 -13.01 5.28 4.78
CA LEU A 10 -13.50 4.02 4.20
C LEU A 10 -14.88 3.61 4.75
N GLN A 11 -15.14 3.84 6.04
CA GLN A 11 -16.46 3.60 6.64
C GLN A 11 -17.54 4.54 6.10
N ALA A 12 -17.22 5.82 5.88
CA ALA A 12 -18.12 6.79 5.27
C ALA A 12 -18.46 6.39 3.83
N ILE A 13 -17.46 5.96 3.05
CA ILE A 13 -17.67 5.41 1.71
C ILE A 13 -18.60 4.19 1.75
N LEU A 14 -18.38 3.24 2.66
CA LEU A 14 -19.25 2.08 2.80
C LEU A 14 -20.69 2.46 3.15
N ALA A 15 -20.88 3.46 4.00
CA ALA A 15 -22.22 3.97 4.35
C ALA A 15 -22.91 4.60 3.12
N LEU A 16 -22.20 5.41 2.33
CA LEU A 16 -22.72 6.00 1.09
C LEU A 16 -23.06 4.92 0.05
N LEU A 17 -22.21 3.90 -0.09
CA LEU A 17 -22.49 2.75 -0.96
C LEU A 17 -23.74 1.99 -0.55
N ASN A 18 -23.92 1.72 0.74
CA ASN A 18 -25.12 1.05 1.23
C ASN A 18 -26.37 1.91 1.07
N HIS A 19 -26.25 3.23 1.17
CA HIS A 19 -27.34 4.15 0.87
C HIS A 19 -27.73 4.10 -0.63
N LEU A 20 -26.75 4.08 -1.52
CA LEU A 20 -26.94 3.92 -2.97
C LEU A 20 -27.65 2.60 -3.33
N ASN A 21 -27.21 1.51 -2.71
CA ASN A 21 -27.76 0.18 -2.98
C ASN A 21 -29.14 -0.05 -2.34
N GLY A 22 -29.45 0.65 -1.24
CA GLY A 22 -30.63 0.40 -0.41
C GLY A 22 -31.92 1.09 -0.87
N THR A 23 -32.28 1.02 -2.15
CA THR A 23 -33.58 1.54 -2.64
C THR A 23 -34.71 0.51 -2.58
N SER A 24 -34.40 -0.77 -2.39
CA SER A 24 -35.36 -1.86 -2.17
C SER A 24 -35.07 -2.63 -0.86
N LEU A 25 -36.13 -3.13 -0.21
CA LEU A 25 -36.07 -3.98 0.99
C LEU A 25 -35.36 -5.32 0.77
N GLU A 26 -35.14 -5.73 -0.49
CA GLU A 26 -34.45 -6.96 -0.87
C GLU A 26 -32.93 -6.79 -1.06
N ASP A 27 -32.45 -5.54 -1.13
CA ASP A 27 -31.04 -5.25 -1.36
C ASP A 27 -30.21 -5.51 -0.10
N LYS A 28 -29.23 -6.41 -0.23
CA LYS A 28 -28.38 -6.80 0.90
C LYS A 28 -27.42 -5.66 1.24
N VAL A 29 -27.48 -5.21 2.49
CA VAL A 29 -26.45 -4.35 3.09
C VAL A 29 -25.10 -5.05 2.97
N VAL A 30 -24.14 -4.37 2.35
CA VAL A 30 -22.78 -4.84 2.16
C VAL A 30 -21.95 -4.50 3.40
N GLY A 31 -21.19 -5.47 3.91
CA GLY A 31 -20.37 -5.32 5.13
C GLY A 31 -18.96 -4.78 4.89
N GLY A 32 -18.53 -4.62 3.62
CA GLY A 32 -17.22 -4.14 3.23
C GLY A 32 -16.99 -4.20 1.73
N PHE A 33 -15.93 -3.56 1.24
CA PHE A 33 -15.53 -3.55 -0.16
C PHE A 33 -14.01 -3.66 -0.27
N CYS A 34 -13.50 -4.07 -1.43
CA CYS A 34 -12.06 -4.14 -1.66
C CYS A 34 -11.54 -2.73 -1.96
N THR A 35 -10.46 -2.29 -1.33
CA THR A 35 -9.94 -0.93 -1.56
C THR A 35 -9.45 -0.68 -2.99
N SER A 36 -9.15 -1.74 -3.75
CA SER A 36 -8.92 -1.67 -5.20
C SER A 36 -10.12 -1.14 -6.00
N GLN A 37 -11.33 -1.18 -5.44
CA GLN A 37 -12.55 -0.64 -6.04
C GLN A 37 -12.77 0.85 -5.73
N LEU A 38 -11.90 1.49 -4.93
CA LEU A 38 -12.09 2.87 -4.48
C LEU A 38 -12.33 3.84 -5.63
N ALA A 39 -11.59 3.74 -6.74
CA ALA A 39 -11.75 4.63 -7.88
C ALA A 39 -13.15 4.51 -8.52
N GLU A 40 -13.63 3.28 -8.72
CA GLU A 40 -14.96 3.00 -9.27
C GLU A 40 -16.06 3.49 -8.33
N VAL A 41 -15.96 3.09 -7.05
CA VAL A 41 -16.90 3.50 -5.99
C VAL A 41 -17.00 5.02 -5.87
N CYS A 42 -15.86 5.71 -5.87
CA CYS A 42 -15.80 7.16 -5.72
C CYS A 42 -16.36 7.90 -6.94
N SER A 43 -16.37 7.25 -8.11
CA SER A 43 -16.95 7.80 -9.33
C SER A 43 -18.47 7.57 -9.47
N ALA A 44 -19.06 6.70 -8.65
CA ALA A 44 -20.49 6.42 -8.69
C ALA A 44 -21.30 7.69 -8.38
N GLN A 45 -22.37 7.91 -9.14
CA GLN A 45 -23.25 9.07 -8.96
C GLN A 45 -24.41 8.78 -8.01
N LEU A 46 -24.67 9.71 -7.11
CA LEU A 46 -25.86 9.78 -6.29
C LEU A 46 -27.05 10.31 -7.09
N SER A 47 -28.25 10.19 -6.52
CA SER A 47 -29.51 10.65 -7.14
C SER A 47 -29.56 12.15 -7.43
N ASP A 48 -28.73 12.95 -6.74
CA ASP A 48 -28.61 14.39 -6.96
C ASP A 48 -27.58 14.77 -8.04
N GLY A 49 -26.95 13.78 -8.67
CA GLY A 49 -25.94 13.95 -9.72
C GLY A 49 -24.51 14.18 -9.19
N SER A 50 -24.32 14.31 -7.87
CA SER A 50 -22.99 14.36 -7.26
C SER A 50 -22.34 12.98 -7.24
N SER A 51 -21.02 12.91 -7.33
CA SER A 51 -20.27 11.67 -7.13
C SER A 51 -20.07 11.37 -5.65
N VAL A 52 -19.91 10.09 -5.30
CA VAL A 52 -19.56 9.66 -3.93
C VAL A 52 -18.34 10.42 -3.39
N LEU A 53 -17.33 10.68 -4.24
CA LEU A 53 -16.15 11.45 -3.84
C LEU A 53 -16.49 12.89 -3.45
N GLN A 54 -17.36 13.56 -4.21
CA GLN A 54 -17.77 14.93 -3.91
C GLN A 54 -18.57 15.01 -2.60
N THR A 55 -19.52 14.10 -2.41
CA THR A 55 -20.29 14.03 -1.16
C THR A 55 -19.40 13.73 0.04
N LEU A 56 -18.44 12.82 -0.11
CA LEU A 56 -17.47 12.49 0.93
C LEU A 56 -16.57 13.67 1.28
N THR A 57 -16.09 14.39 0.27
CA THR A 57 -15.27 15.61 0.41
C THR A 57 -16.03 16.67 1.21
N ALA A 58 -17.27 16.97 0.81
CA ALA A 58 -18.13 17.91 1.54
C ALA A 58 -18.38 17.46 2.99
N PHE A 59 -18.64 16.16 3.22
CA PHE A 59 -18.80 15.63 4.57
C PHE A 59 -17.55 15.81 5.43
N ILE A 60 -16.36 15.50 4.90
CA ILE A 60 -15.09 15.67 5.62
C ILE A 60 -14.90 17.14 5.98
N ARG A 61 -15.06 18.05 5.03
CA ARG A 61 -14.95 19.50 5.27
C ARG A 61 -15.91 19.99 6.36
N ASP A 62 -17.19 19.65 6.24
CA ASP A 62 -18.24 20.28 7.04
C ASP A 62 -18.46 19.59 8.40
N ARG A 63 -18.16 18.29 8.51
CA ARG A 63 -18.53 17.45 9.66
C ARG A 63 -17.38 16.67 10.28
N ALA A 64 -16.31 16.39 9.55
CA ALA A 64 -15.20 15.58 10.06
C ALA A 64 -13.82 16.10 9.57
N PRO A 65 -13.45 17.37 9.84
CA PRO A 65 -12.27 17.99 9.24
C PRO A 65 -10.96 17.29 9.63
N TYR A 66 -10.91 16.67 10.81
CA TYR A 66 -9.78 15.85 11.27
C TYR A 66 -9.52 14.60 10.40
N ALA A 67 -10.47 14.17 9.56
CA ALA A 67 -10.23 13.11 8.60
C ALA A 67 -9.26 13.55 7.49
N SER A 68 -9.09 14.86 7.26
CA SER A 68 -8.12 15.39 6.29
C SER A 68 -6.67 15.04 6.61
N ASP A 69 -6.33 14.75 7.87
CA ASP A 69 -5.00 14.27 8.29
C ASP A 69 -4.62 12.93 7.63
N ALA A 70 -5.57 12.21 7.01
CA ALA A 70 -5.25 11.05 6.16
C ALA A 70 -4.32 11.43 4.99
N ALA A 71 -4.23 12.71 4.60
CA ALA A 71 -3.30 13.22 3.61
C ALA A 71 -1.82 13.05 4.02
N ASP A 72 -1.51 12.93 5.31
CA ASP A 72 -0.15 12.68 5.80
C ASP A 72 0.38 11.31 5.34
N LEU A 73 -0.50 10.41 4.89
CA LEU A 73 -0.12 9.12 4.31
C LEU A 73 0.36 9.24 2.86
N VAL A 74 0.07 10.34 2.15
CA VAL A 74 0.40 10.48 0.72
C VAL A 74 1.90 10.39 0.48
N GLU A 75 2.71 11.09 1.26
CA GLU A 75 4.17 11.13 1.10
C GLU A 75 4.83 9.75 1.36
N PRO A 76 4.57 9.06 2.49
CA PRO A 76 5.14 7.73 2.71
C PRO A 76 4.61 6.69 1.72
N LEU A 77 3.34 6.75 1.30
CA LEU A 77 2.79 5.84 0.29
C LEU A 77 3.43 6.07 -1.07
N SER A 78 3.54 7.34 -1.51
CA SER A 78 4.17 7.70 -2.80
C SER A 78 5.63 7.27 -2.85
N SER A 79 6.38 7.49 -1.77
CA SER A 79 7.78 7.09 -1.69
C SER A 79 7.94 5.58 -1.72
N THR A 80 7.09 4.85 -1.00
CA THR A 80 7.14 3.37 -0.95
C THR A 80 6.70 2.74 -2.27
N ALA A 81 5.68 3.30 -2.94
CA ALA A 81 5.17 2.82 -4.22
C ALA A 81 6.17 2.97 -5.39
N LYS A 82 7.26 3.75 -5.23
CA LYS A 82 8.32 3.86 -6.23
C LYS A 82 9.30 2.70 -6.22
N VAL A 83 9.29 1.87 -5.18
CA VAL A 83 10.26 0.79 -4.99
C VAL A 83 9.59 -0.56 -5.31
N PRO A 84 9.92 -1.22 -6.43
CA PRO A 84 9.33 -2.51 -6.76
C PRO A 84 9.84 -3.59 -5.81
N PHE A 85 8.94 -4.28 -5.13
CA PHE A 85 9.30 -5.27 -4.11
C PHE A 85 10.16 -6.41 -4.69
N LEU A 86 9.77 -6.94 -5.85
CA LEU A 86 10.49 -8.04 -6.50
C LEU A 86 11.90 -7.65 -6.93
N SER A 87 12.14 -6.38 -7.25
CA SER A 87 13.49 -5.90 -7.57
C SER A 87 14.42 -5.94 -6.34
N ILE A 88 13.90 -5.72 -5.13
CA ILE A 88 14.68 -5.89 -3.88
C ILE A 88 15.04 -7.36 -3.71
N TYR A 89 14.07 -8.26 -3.90
CA TYR A 89 14.28 -9.70 -3.78
C TYR A 89 15.33 -10.21 -4.79
N GLU A 90 15.20 -9.83 -6.06
CA GLU A 90 16.18 -10.16 -7.10
C GLU A 90 17.58 -9.63 -6.78
N ALA A 91 17.68 -8.40 -6.25
CA ALA A 91 18.97 -7.83 -5.85
C ALA A 91 19.62 -8.63 -4.72
N LEU A 92 18.85 -9.07 -3.72
CA LEU A 92 19.36 -9.92 -2.64
C LEU A 92 19.83 -11.28 -3.15
N LEU A 93 19.07 -11.91 -4.05
CA LEU A 93 19.49 -13.18 -4.67
C LEU A 93 20.81 -13.03 -5.43
N ARG A 94 20.96 -11.98 -6.24
CA ARG A 94 22.22 -11.71 -6.97
C ARG A 94 23.40 -11.47 -6.04
N LEU A 95 23.19 -10.78 -4.93
CA LEU A 95 24.23 -10.55 -3.92
C LEU A 95 24.63 -11.84 -3.21
N ASP A 96 23.66 -12.70 -2.88
CA ASP A 96 23.94 -14.01 -2.28
C ASP A 96 24.69 -14.93 -3.24
N GLU A 97 24.25 -15.04 -4.50
CA GLU A 97 24.98 -15.79 -5.53
C GLU A 97 26.41 -15.27 -5.72
N GLY A 98 26.59 -13.95 -5.76
CA GLY A 98 27.91 -13.32 -5.83
C GLY A 98 28.77 -13.68 -4.62
N ASN A 99 28.21 -13.62 -3.42
CA ASN A 99 28.90 -13.97 -2.19
C ASN A 99 29.30 -15.46 -2.13
N GLN A 100 28.44 -16.36 -2.60
CA GLN A 100 28.72 -17.79 -2.73
C GLN A 100 29.85 -18.06 -3.72
N ARG A 101 29.86 -17.38 -4.87
CA ARG A 101 30.94 -17.53 -5.88
C ARG A 101 32.28 -17.11 -5.31
N VAL A 102 32.36 -15.95 -4.65
CA VAL A 102 33.63 -15.48 -4.05
C VAL A 102 34.08 -16.40 -2.92
N GLN A 103 33.15 -16.97 -2.15
CA GLN A 103 33.48 -17.99 -1.15
C GLN A 103 34.11 -19.24 -1.79
N MET A 104 33.53 -19.76 -2.88
CA MET A 104 34.08 -20.91 -3.59
C MET A 104 35.46 -20.62 -4.19
N GLU A 105 35.66 -19.43 -4.75
CA GLU A 105 36.98 -19.00 -5.28
C GLU A 105 38.01 -18.91 -4.16
N LEU A 106 37.63 -18.38 -2.99
CA LEU A 106 38.51 -18.28 -1.82
C LEU A 106 38.95 -19.66 -1.32
N GLU A 107 38.06 -20.64 -1.32
CA GLU A 107 38.35 -22.02 -0.90
C GLU A 107 39.30 -22.76 -1.86
N GLN A 108 39.43 -22.29 -3.09
CA GLN A 108 40.33 -22.87 -4.11
C GLN A 108 41.74 -22.25 -4.11
N LEU A 109 41.96 -21.17 -3.36
CA LEU A 109 43.27 -20.54 -3.26
C LEU A 109 44.27 -21.45 -2.53
N ASP A 110 45.53 -21.38 -2.96
CA ASP A 110 46.66 -22.07 -2.35
C ASP A 110 47.25 -21.30 -1.14
N PHE A 111 46.67 -20.15 -0.80
CA PHE A 111 47.04 -19.33 0.36
C PHE A 111 45.80 -18.74 1.05
N GLU A 112 45.94 -18.39 2.33
CA GLU A 112 44.85 -17.79 3.11
C GLU A 112 44.69 -16.28 2.82
N HIS A 113 43.45 -15.83 2.68
CA HIS A 113 43.12 -14.40 2.59
C HIS A 113 42.18 -13.96 3.74
N PRO A 114 42.67 -13.89 4.99
CA PRO A 114 41.84 -13.74 6.20
C PRO A 114 40.96 -12.48 6.19
N MET A 115 41.43 -11.36 5.62
CA MET A 115 40.61 -10.14 5.53
C MET A 115 39.44 -10.28 4.56
N LEU A 116 39.58 -11.09 3.50
CA LEU A 116 38.50 -11.33 2.55
C LEU A 116 37.49 -12.31 3.17
N ALA A 117 37.97 -13.37 3.84
CA ALA A 117 37.12 -14.29 4.59
C ALA A 117 36.24 -13.58 5.64
N VAL A 118 36.82 -12.68 6.44
CA VAL A 118 36.06 -11.89 7.44
C VAL A 118 35.02 -11.00 6.76
N ARG A 119 35.37 -10.34 5.66
CA ARG A 119 34.43 -9.49 4.92
C ARG A 119 33.29 -10.29 4.29
N LEU A 120 33.56 -11.46 3.70
CA LEU A 120 32.53 -12.33 3.12
C LEU A 120 31.56 -12.84 4.18
N ASN A 121 32.05 -13.23 5.35
CA ASN A 121 31.20 -13.64 6.47
C ASN A 121 30.31 -12.49 6.95
N GLU A 122 30.85 -11.28 7.07
CA GLU A 122 30.06 -10.09 7.42
C GLU A 122 29.03 -9.74 6.34
N MET A 123 29.38 -9.88 5.06
CA MET A 123 28.42 -9.70 3.95
C MET A 123 27.30 -10.74 4.01
N ARG A 124 27.63 -12.02 4.23
CA ARG A 124 26.64 -13.10 4.39
C ARG A 124 25.67 -12.81 5.52
N ARG A 125 26.20 -12.44 6.69
CA ARG A 125 25.39 -12.07 7.87
C ARG A 125 24.42 -10.92 7.55
N ARG A 126 24.88 -9.88 6.84
CA ARG A 126 24.01 -8.76 6.44
C ARG A 126 22.95 -9.15 5.42
N LEU A 127 23.28 -10.06 4.49
CA LEU A 127 22.32 -10.58 3.52
C LEU A 127 21.22 -11.39 4.22
N GLU A 128 21.58 -12.25 5.17
CA GLU A 128 20.63 -13.00 6.01
C GLU A 128 19.71 -12.04 6.78
N GLU A 129 20.27 -11.01 7.44
CA GLU A 129 19.48 -10.00 8.15
C GLU A 129 18.52 -9.22 7.23
N MET A 130 18.95 -8.89 6.00
CA MET A 130 18.11 -8.21 5.03
C MET A 130 17.01 -9.11 4.50
N ALA A 131 17.30 -10.38 4.24
CA ALA A 131 16.32 -11.37 3.81
C ALA A 131 15.24 -11.58 4.88
N GLU A 132 15.63 -11.70 6.16
CA GLU A 132 14.67 -11.78 7.27
C GLU A 132 13.76 -10.55 7.35
N LYS A 133 14.34 -9.34 7.22
CA LYS A 133 13.55 -8.11 7.21
C LYS A 133 12.57 -8.07 6.04
N LEU A 134 13.00 -8.52 4.86
CA LEU A 134 12.16 -8.55 3.67
C LEU A 134 10.98 -9.52 3.82
N ILE A 135 11.21 -10.70 4.43
CA ILE A 135 10.14 -11.66 4.77
C ILE A 135 9.14 -11.01 5.73
N ARG A 136 9.61 -10.36 6.80
CA ARG A 136 8.71 -9.68 7.75
C ARG A 136 7.88 -8.58 7.09
N VAL A 137 8.48 -7.81 6.18
CA VAL A 137 7.73 -6.80 5.39
C VAL A 137 6.68 -7.46 4.52
N LYS A 138 7.01 -8.55 3.82
CA LYS A 138 6.05 -9.33 3.01
C LYS A 138 4.86 -9.78 3.86
N ASP A 139 5.11 -10.37 5.03
CA ASP A 139 4.06 -10.85 5.92
C ASP A 139 3.14 -9.72 6.41
N GLN A 140 3.72 -8.59 6.82
CA GLN A 140 2.96 -7.42 7.26
C GLN A 140 2.08 -6.85 6.14
N VAL A 141 2.60 -6.81 4.92
CA VAL A 141 1.86 -6.34 3.75
C VAL A 141 0.74 -7.32 3.39
N LEU A 142 0.96 -8.62 3.46
CA LEU A 142 -0.09 -9.63 3.22
C LEU A 142 -1.23 -9.50 4.25
N VAL A 143 -0.90 -9.29 5.53
CA VAL A 143 -1.90 -9.02 6.58
C VAL A 143 -2.68 -7.74 6.27
N MET A 144 -2.00 -6.67 5.85
CA MET A 144 -2.65 -5.42 5.46
C MET A 144 -3.58 -5.61 4.25
N LEU A 145 -3.14 -6.30 3.20
CA LEU A 145 -3.95 -6.57 2.01
C LEU A 145 -5.21 -7.37 2.37
N SER A 146 -5.06 -8.42 3.19
CA SER A 146 -6.20 -9.21 3.68
C SER A 146 -7.17 -8.35 4.49
N TYR A 147 -6.67 -7.44 5.34
CA TYR A 147 -7.51 -6.54 6.13
C TYR A 147 -8.28 -5.55 5.24
N MET A 148 -7.69 -5.16 4.11
CA MET A 148 -8.29 -4.26 3.11
C MET A 148 -9.21 -4.98 2.11
N GLY A 149 -9.47 -6.27 2.32
CA GLY A 149 -10.32 -7.09 1.47
C GLY A 149 -9.67 -7.50 0.14
N GLU A 150 -8.39 -7.21 -0.06
CA GLU A 150 -7.70 -7.51 -1.30
C GLU A 150 -7.45 -9.02 -1.47
N PRO A 151 -7.57 -9.56 -2.69
CA PRO A 151 -7.20 -10.94 -2.96
C PRO A 151 -5.70 -11.13 -2.71
N LEU A 152 -5.35 -12.12 -1.89
CA LEU A 152 -3.95 -12.45 -1.64
C LEU A 152 -3.32 -13.07 -2.90
N PRO A 153 -2.09 -12.65 -3.26
CA PRO A 153 -1.42 -13.18 -4.43
C PRO A 153 -1.13 -14.67 -4.26
N ARG A 154 -1.36 -15.44 -5.33
CA ARG A 154 -1.17 -16.90 -5.34
C ARG A 154 0.26 -17.28 -5.68
N THR A 155 0.97 -16.38 -6.36
CA THR A 155 2.35 -16.55 -6.80
C THR A 155 3.22 -15.37 -6.38
N GLU A 156 4.54 -15.56 -6.32
CA GLU A 156 5.46 -14.47 -5.98
C GLU A 156 5.45 -13.35 -7.02
N SER A 157 5.31 -13.69 -8.31
CA SER A 157 5.21 -12.71 -9.40
C SER A 157 4.01 -11.78 -9.29
N GLU A 158 2.93 -12.23 -8.64
CA GLU A 158 1.72 -11.42 -8.39
C GLU A 158 1.88 -10.49 -7.19
N PHE A 159 2.88 -10.71 -6.32
CA PHE A 159 3.12 -9.87 -5.15
C PHE A 159 3.78 -8.54 -5.56
N ARG A 160 2.93 -7.58 -5.96
CA ARG A 160 3.29 -6.24 -6.44
C ARG A 160 2.69 -5.16 -5.53
N PRO A 161 3.12 -5.07 -4.26
CA PRO A 161 2.52 -4.16 -3.29
C PRO A 161 2.65 -2.69 -3.70
N GLU A 162 3.67 -2.34 -4.48
CA GLU A 162 3.84 -0.99 -5.01
C GLU A 162 2.65 -0.51 -5.85
N VAL A 163 1.99 -1.41 -6.57
CA VAL A 163 0.79 -1.09 -7.38
C VAL A 163 -0.40 -0.78 -6.47
N TYR A 164 -0.57 -1.57 -5.41
CA TYR A 164 -1.61 -1.32 -4.42
C TYR A 164 -1.40 0.02 -3.71
N LEU A 165 -0.18 0.28 -3.24
CA LEU A 165 0.16 1.52 -2.54
C LEU A 165 -0.02 2.75 -3.44
N SER A 166 0.30 2.64 -4.73
CA SER A 166 0.05 3.70 -5.71
C SER A 166 -1.44 4.02 -5.82
N LYS A 167 -2.31 3.01 -5.97
CA LYS A 167 -3.76 3.22 -6.07
C LYS A 167 -4.35 3.89 -4.83
N LEU A 168 -3.91 3.46 -3.64
CA LEU A 168 -4.33 4.08 -2.38
C LEU A 168 -3.85 5.53 -2.29
N CYS A 169 -2.61 5.80 -2.73
CA CYS A 169 -2.06 7.15 -2.80
C CYS A 169 -2.87 8.04 -3.76
N ASP A 170 -3.19 7.55 -4.96
CA ASP A 170 -3.97 8.29 -5.97
C ASP A 170 -5.38 8.65 -5.46
N PHE A 171 -6.01 7.74 -4.72
CA PHE A 171 -7.26 8.01 -4.04
C PHE A 171 -7.12 9.16 -3.02
N LEU A 172 -6.12 9.11 -2.14
CA LEU A 172 -5.91 10.15 -1.13
C LEU A 172 -5.58 11.51 -1.76
N ILE A 173 -4.83 11.52 -2.86
CA ILE A 173 -4.56 12.74 -3.64
C ILE A 173 -5.86 13.29 -4.21
N SER A 174 -6.70 12.44 -4.81
CA SER A 174 -7.99 12.86 -5.38
C SER A 174 -8.92 13.46 -4.33
N LEU A 175 -8.97 12.85 -3.13
CA LEU A 175 -9.73 13.36 -2.00
C LEU A 175 -9.22 14.73 -1.53
N ARG A 176 -7.90 14.93 -1.50
CA ARG A 176 -7.29 16.22 -1.14
C ARG A 176 -7.58 17.30 -2.18
N LEU A 177 -7.45 17.00 -3.47
CA LEU A 177 -7.67 17.96 -4.55
C LEU A 177 -9.11 18.47 -4.60
N GLN A 178 -10.10 17.62 -4.34
CA GLN A 178 -11.50 18.06 -4.27
C GLN A 178 -11.77 18.95 -3.05
N ASN A 179 -11.11 18.69 -1.91
CA ASN A 179 -11.20 19.57 -0.74
C ASN A 179 -10.65 20.98 -1.05
N GLU A 180 -9.58 21.09 -1.84
CA GLU A 180 -8.98 22.40 -2.20
C GLU A 180 -9.81 23.15 -3.24
N LEU A 181 -10.34 22.46 -4.27
CA LEU A 181 -11.16 23.06 -5.32
C LEU A 181 -12.47 23.66 -4.79
N ASP A 182 -13.14 23.00 -3.85
CA ASP A 182 -14.39 23.53 -3.28
C ASP A 182 -14.15 24.78 -2.42
N VAL A 183 -12.96 24.97 -1.84
CA VAL A 183 -12.60 26.15 -1.06
C VAL A 183 -12.35 27.39 -1.94
N GLU A 184 -11.89 27.20 -3.18
CA GLU A 184 -11.67 28.31 -4.12
C GLU A 184 -12.98 28.87 -4.71
N VAL A 185 -14.08 28.11 -4.71
CA VAL A 185 -15.38 28.58 -5.23
C VAL A 185 -16.17 29.41 -4.21
N GLU A 186 -15.87 29.30 -2.92
CA GLU A 186 -16.55 30.02 -1.84
C GLU A 186 -15.92 31.39 -1.46
N ASN A 187 -14.84 31.82 -2.14
CA ASN A 187 -14.16 33.10 -1.89
C ASN A 187 -14.41 34.17 -2.96
#